data_AF-A0A354PH30-F1
#
_entry.id   AF-A0A354PH30-F1
#
_cell.length_a   1.000
_cell.length_b   1.000
_cell.length_c   1.000
_cell.angle_alpha   90.00
_cell.angle_beta   90.00
_cell.angle_gamma   90.00
#
_symmetry.space_group_name_H-M   'P 1'
#
loop_
_entity.id
_entity.type
_entity.pdbx_description
1 polymer ?
#
loop_
_entity_poly.entity_id
_entity_poly.type
_entity_poly.pdbx_seq_one_letter_code
_entity_poly.pdbx_strand_id
1 'polypeptide(L)'
;MSTKKHPTIDLQASLASFQQSPSTRREFLRRSGIGLGTLGLAGIMSDESRNVIASPNPNPMSPKTPQFAPRAKAVIHLFMNGGPSQVDTFDPKPALDKYHGQPLPTNLRTERETGAAYRSPFKFKKYGESGIEVSELFADVGEMIDDVCVIRSMHANVPNH
;
A
#
# COMPACT_ATOMS: atom_id res chain seq x y z
N MET A 1 -16.10 -5.10 72.03
CA MET A 1 -17.41 -4.88 71.35
C MET A 1 -17.32 -3.61 70.52
N SER A 2 -17.19 -3.74 69.20
CA SER A 2 -17.46 -2.63 68.28
C SER A 2 -17.81 -3.24 66.91
N THR A 3 -19.08 -3.17 66.56
CA THR A 3 -19.68 -3.77 65.37
C THR A 3 -19.41 -2.90 64.15
N LYS A 4 -18.59 -3.38 63.20
CA LYS A 4 -18.43 -2.76 61.88
C LYS A 4 -19.67 -3.03 61.04
N LYS A 5 -20.50 -2.01 60.78
CA LYS A 5 -21.55 -2.05 59.75
C LYS A 5 -20.89 -2.12 58.37
N HIS A 6 -21.22 -3.15 57.58
CA HIS A 6 -20.89 -3.22 56.16
C HIS A 6 -21.75 -2.22 55.37
N PRO A 7 -21.19 -1.45 54.43
CA PRO A 7 -21.98 -0.70 53.49
C PRO A 7 -22.52 -1.65 52.42
N THR A 8 -23.83 -1.83 52.36
CA THR A 8 -24.52 -2.44 51.23
C THR A 8 -24.34 -1.54 50.01
N ILE A 9 -23.60 -2.02 49.01
CA ILE A 9 -23.51 -1.39 47.69
C ILE A 9 -24.88 -1.55 47.03
N ASP A 10 -25.57 -0.43 46.83
CA ASP A 10 -26.88 -0.40 46.17
C ASP A 10 -26.71 -0.61 44.66
N LEU A 11 -26.71 -1.89 44.26
CA LEU A 11 -26.62 -2.34 42.86
C LEU A 11 -27.74 -1.76 41.97
N GLN A 12 -28.86 -1.31 42.54
CA GLN A 12 -29.93 -0.68 41.76
C GLN A 12 -29.59 0.75 41.31
N ALA A 13 -28.84 1.51 42.12
CA ALA A 13 -28.41 2.87 41.76
C ALA A 13 -27.39 2.88 40.59
N SER A 14 -26.56 1.84 40.48
CA SER A 14 -25.56 1.71 39.41
C SER A 14 -26.14 1.26 38.06
N LEU A 15 -27.33 0.66 38.04
CA LEU A 15 -28.01 0.26 36.80
C LEU A 15 -28.86 1.41 36.21
N ALA A 16 -29.34 2.33 37.05
CA ALA A 16 -30.13 3.48 36.61
C ALA A 16 -29.32 4.50 35.78
N SER A 17 -28.00 4.55 35.95
CA SER A 17 -27.12 5.48 35.22
C SER A 17 -26.83 5.07 33.77
N PHE A 18 -27.15 3.83 33.37
CA PHE A 18 -26.93 3.34 32.00
C PHE A 18 -28.15 3.53 31.07
N GLN A 19 -29.28 4.00 31.59
CA GLN A 19 -30.56 4.10 30.88
C GLN A 19 -31.02 5.53 30.54
N GLN A 20 -30.11 6.51 30.44
CA GLN A 20 -30.50 7.82 29.89
C GLN A 20 -30.37 7.85 28.37
N SER A 21 -31.48 7.59 27.69
CA SER A 21 -31.65 7.88 26.26
C SER A 21 -31.25 9.34 25.99
N PRO A 22 -30.40 9.62 24.98
CA PRO A 22 -29.96 10.97 24.70
C PRO A 22 -31.17 11.85 24.36
N SER A 23 -31.39 12.89 25.16
CA SER A 23 -32.55 13.78 25.07
C SER A 23 -32.54 14.68 23.83
N THR A 24 -31.41 14.80 23.13
CA THR A 24 -31.27 15.60 21.91
C THR A 24 -30.39 14.90 20.87
N ARG A 25 -30.61 15.23 19.59
CA ARG A 25 -29.77 14.78 18.46
C ARG A 25 -28.29 15.13 18.66
N ARG A 26 -28.01 16.30 19.25
CA ARG A 26 -26.65 16.77 19.55
C ARG A 26 -25.96 15.87 20.58
N GLU A 27 -26.69 15.48 21.63
CA GLU A 27 -26.16 14.57 22.66
C GLU A 27 -25.93 13.16 22.11
N PHE A 28 -26.84 12.68 21.25
CA PHE A 28 -26.67 11.41 20.55
C PHE A 28 -25.39 11.40 19.68
N LEU A 29 -25.16 12.44 18.88
CA LEU A 29 -23.97 12.56 18.04
C LEU A 29 -22.69 12.71 18.87
N ARG A 30 -22.73 13.47 19.97
CA ARG A 30 -21.59 13.65 20.89
C ARG A 30 -21.18 12.35 21.58
N ARG A 31 -22.14 11.53 22.01
CA ARG A 31 -21.88 10.23 22.65
C ARG A 31 -21.45 9.16 21.64
N SER A 32 -22.05 9.14 20.45
CA SER A 32 -21.78 8.09 19.45
C SER A 32 -20.50 8.34 18.65
N GLY A 33 -20.08 9.59 18.47
CA GLY A 33 -18.89 9.94 17.68
C GLY A 33 -17.56 9.48 18.30
N ILE A 34 -17.48 9.41 19.63
CA ILE A 34 -16.28 8.94 20.34
C ILE A 34 -16.21 7.40 20.35
N GLY A 35 -17.36 6.71 20.33
CA GLY A 35 -17.44 5.26 20.47
C GLY A 35 -16.77 4.47 19.34
N LEU A 36 -16.88 4.93 18.09
CA LEU A 36 -16.19 4.29 16.96
C LEU A 36 -14.67 4.47 17.05
N GLY A 37 -14.21 5.66 17.50
CA GLY A 37 -12.80 5.92 17.74
C GLY A 37 -12.23 5.07 18.88
N THR A 38 -12.97 4.89 19.98
CA THR A 38 -12.55 4.04 21.10
C THR A 38 -12.55 2.56 20.74
N LEU A 39 -13.46 2.10 19.86
CA LEU A 39 -13.41 0.74 19.31
C LEU A 39 -12.17 0.52 18.43
N GLY A 40 -11.83 1.50 17.59
CA GLY A 40 -10.59 1.47 16.80
C GLY A 40 -9.34 1.47 17.68
N LEU A 41 -9.28 2.33 18.70
CA LEU A 41 -8.20 2.37 19.68
C LEU A 41 -8.11 1.08 20.49
N ALA A 42 -9.24 0.51 20.91
CA ALA A 42 -9.27 -0.78 21.59
C ALA A 42 -8.75 -1.90 20.69
N GLY A 43 -9.01 -1.85 19.37
CA GLY A 43 -8.41 -2.74 18.39
C GLY A 43 -6.89 -2.59 18.31
N ILE A 44 -6.38 -1.36 18.21
CA ILE A 44 -4.94 -1.07 18.18
C ILE A 44 -4.26 -1.51 19.48
N MET A 45 -4.84 -1.18 20.65
CA MET A 45 -4.31 -1.60 21.96
C MET A 45 -4.44 -3.10 22.17
N SER A 46 -5.44 -3.76 21.59
CA SER A 46 -5.56 -5.23 21.60
C SER A 46 -4.50 -5.87 20.71
N ASP A 47 -4.21 -5.30 19.54
CA ASP A 47 -3.14 -5.75 18.66
C ASP A 47 -1.76 -5.45 19.28
N GLU A 48 -1.59 -4.32 19.95
CA GLU A 48 -0.36 -3.96 20.65
C GLU A 48 -0.15 -4.83 21.88
N SER A 49 -1.17 -5.07 22.69
CA SER A 49 -1.09 -6.01 23.83
C SER A 49 -0.93 -7.46 23.37
N ARG A 50 -1.55 -7.87 22.26
CA ARG A 50 -1.25 -9.15 21.61
C ARG A 50 0.18 -9.16 21.06
N ASN A 51 0.71 -8.07 20.54
CA ASN A 51 2.11 -8.01 20.09
C ASN A 51 3.10 -8.02 21.27
N VAL A 52 2.75 -7.46 22.43
CA VAL A 52 3.57 -7.48 23.65
C VAL A 52 3.50 -8.83 24.37
N ILE A 53 2.34 -9.51 24.33
CA ILE A 53 2.13 -10.82 25.00
C ILE A 53 2.42 -12.01 24.06
N ALA A 54 2.30 -11.82 22.74
CA ALA A 54 2.43 -12.89 21.74
C ALA A 54 3.59 -12.70 20.74
N SER A 55 4.48 -11.72 20.92
CA SER A 55 5.76 -11.72 20.19
C SER A 55 6.80 -12.52 20.98
N PRO A 56 7.17 -13.74 20.56
CA PRO A 56 8.32 -14.44 21.12
C PRO A 56 9.66 -13.81 20.73
N ASN A 57 9.67 -12.69 19.98
CA ASN A 57 10.89 -12.10 19.45
C ASN A 57 10.96 -10.59 19.78
N PRO A 58 11.88 -10.16 20.65
CA PRO A 58 12.06 -8.74 21.01
C PRO A 58 12.68 -7.90 19.88
N ASN A 59 13.08 -8.53 18.76
CA ASN A 59 13.72 -7.84 17.65
C ASN A 59 12.69 -7.52 16.53
N PRO A 60 12.38 -6.24 16.28
CA PRO A 60 11.47 -5.83 15.20
C PRO A 60 11.99 -6.17 13.79
N MET A 61 13.28 -6.48 13.66
CA MET A 61 13.92 -6.93 12.41
C MET A 61 13.95 -8.45 12.27
N SER A 62 13.36 -9.19 13.21
CA SER A 62 13.28 -10.64 13.10
C SER A 62 12.44 -11.08 11.89
N PRO A 63 12.82 -12.15 11.19
CA PRO A 63 12.03 -12.68 10.09
C PRO A 63 10.59 -12.99 10.54
N LYS A 64 9.62 -12.39 9.86
CA LYS A 64 8.20 -12.64 10.10
C LYS A 64 7.77 -13.89 9.36
N THR A 65 6.88 -14.68 9.96
CA THR A 65 6.23 -15.79 9.26
C THR A 65 5.44 -15.24 8.07
N PRO A 66 5.70 -15.70 6.84
CA PRO A 66 4.95 -15.24 5.67
C PRO A 66 3.48 -15.68 5.76
N GLN A 67 2.57 -14.89 5.17
CA GLN A 67 1.14 -15.21 5.13
C GLN A 67 0.83 -16.49 4.33
N PHE A 68 1.73 -16.87 3.40
CA PHE A 68 1.61 -18.05 2.57
C PHE A 68 2.88 -18.90 2.66
N ALA A 69 2.72 -20.22 2.47
CA ALA A 69 3.87 -21.12 2.37
C ALA A 69 4.76 -20.72 1.18
N PRO A 70 6.07 -20.52 1.38
CA PRO A 70 6.96 -20.11 0.29
C PRO A 70 7.04 -21.22 -0.77
N ARG A 71 6.69 -20.87 -2.02
CA ARG A 71 6.79 -21.79 -3.16
C ARG A 71 8.11 -21.64 -3.93
N ALA A 72 8.68 -20.43 -3.93
CA ALA A 72 9.95 -20.15 -4.60
C ALA A 72 11.13 -20.69 -3.79
N LYS A 73 12.06 -21.40 -4.46
CA LYS A 73 13.27 -21.96 -3.84
C LYS A 73 14.50 -21.08 -4.02
N ALA A 74 14.53 -20.27 -5.07
CA ALA A 74 15.61 -19.36 -5.42
C ALA A 74 15.04 -18.10 -6.09
N VAL A 75 15.75 -16.98 -5.98
CA VAL A 75 15.42 -15.71 -6.62
C VAL A 75 16.64 -15.21 -7.37
N ILE A 76 16.47 -14.88 -8.64
CA ILE A 76 17.49 -14.20 -9.45
C ILE A 76 17.06 -12.74 -9.55
N HIS A 77 17.85 -11.84 -8.98
CA HIS A 77 17.61 -10.40 -9.04
C HIS A 77 18.67 -9.74 -9.91
N LEU A 78 18.22 -9.10 -10.98
CA LEU A 78 19.08 -8.39 -11.92
C LEU A 78 18.96 -6.88 -11.66
N PHE A 79 20.04 -6.26 -11.17
CA PHE A 79 20.13 -4.81 -11.01
C PHE A 79 21.00 -4.23 -12.13
N MET A 80 20.38 -3.50 -13.05
CA MET A 80 21.02 -3.06 -14.29
C MET A 80 21.12 -1.53 -14.34
N ASN A 81 22.31 -1.00 -14.02
CA ASN A 81 22.60 0.42 -14.28
C ASN A 81 22.78 0.63 -15.78
N GLY A 82 22.05 1.60 -16.35
CA GLY A 82 22.01 1.79 -17.81
C GLY A 82 21.27 0.68 -18.55
N GLY A 83 20.40 -0.06 -17.85
CA GLY A 83 19.52 -1.06 -18.46
C GLY A 83 18.55 -0.46 -19.48
N PRO A 84 17.82 -1.32 -20.20
CA PRO A 84 16.87 -0.87 -21.22
C PRO A 84 15.76 -0.04 -20.58
N SER A 85 15.33 1.01 -21.28
CA SER A 85 14.28 1.90 -20.82
C SER A 85 12.94 1.15 -20.69
N GLN A 86 12.19 1.45 -19.62
CA GLN A 86 10.88 0.83 -19.38
C GLN A 86 9.87 1.12 -20.51
N VAL A 87 9.92 2.34 -21.07
CA VAL A 87 9.01 2.75 -22.15
C VAL A 87 9.36 2.11 -23.50
N ASP A 88 10.57 1.54 -23.60
CA ASP A 88 11.10 0.86 -24.79
C ASP A 88 10.99 -0.67 -24.68
N THR A 89 10.50 -1.20 -23.56
CA THR A 89 10.45 -2.64 -23.26
C THR A 89 9.01 -3.14 -23.15
N PHE A 90 8.38 -2.98 -21.99
CA PHE A 90 7.10 -3.59 -21.63
C PHE A 90 6.03 -2.59 -21.23
N ASP A 91 6.24 -1.28 -21.40
CA ASP A 91 5.29 -0.24 -20.98
C ASP A 91 5.28 0.95 -21.95
N PRO A 92 4.85 0.75 -23.21
CA PRO A 92 4.78 1.84 -24.18
C PRO A 92 3.89 2.97 -23.65
N LYS A 93 4.33 4.20 -23.86
CA LYS A 93 3.60 5.42 -23.45
C LYS A 93 3.13 6.19 -24.68
N PRO A 94 1.87 5.99 -25.14
CA PRO A 94 1.34 6.69 -26.32
C PRO A 94 1.39 8.22 -26.23
N ALA A 95 1.41 8.78 -25.02
CA ALA A 95 1.61 10.20 -24.83
C ALA A 95 2.96 10.70 -25.38
N LEU A 96 4.02 9.88 -25.34
CA LEU A 96 5.33 10.24 -25.88
C LEU A 96 5.32 10.39 -27.40
N ASP A 97 4.42 9.69 -28.11
CA ASP A 97 4.22 9.89 -29.55
C ASP A 97 3.65 11.28 -29.83
N LYS A 98 2.64 11.69 -29.04
CA LYS A 98 1.99 12.99 -29.18
C LYS A 98 2.95 14.15 -28.91
N TYR A 99 3.82 14.01 -27.92
CA TYR A 99 4.73 15.06 -27.48
C TYR A 99 6.14 14.92 -28.07
N HIS A 100 6.36 14.01 -29.01
CA HIS A 100 7.68 13.74 -29.57
C HIS A 100 8.36 15.01 -30.08
N GLY A 101 9.59 15.27 -29.60
CA GLY A 101 10.39 16.43 -29.96
C GLY A 101 9.98 17.73 -29.28
N GLN A 102 8.90 17.73 -28.49
CA GLN A 102 8.45 18.92 -27.75
C GLN A 102 9.10 18.96 -26.36
N PRO A 103 9.39 20.16 -25.83
CA PRO A 103 9.88 20.30 -24.46
C PRO A 103 8.84 19.75 -23.47
N LEU A 104 9.31 18.98 -22.48
CA LEU A 104 8.43 18.46 -21.45
C LEU A 104 7.90 19.62 -20.56
N PRO A 105 6.60 19.64 -20.21
CA PRO A 105 5.97 20.74 -19.47
C PRO A 105 6.34 20.78 -17.98
N THR A 106 7.48 20.21 -17.58
CA THR A 106 7.87 20.01 -16.19
C THR A 106 8.85 21.10 -15.74
N ASN A 107 8.54 21.72 -14.60
CA ASN A 107 9.45 22.56 -13.82
C ASN A 107 10.15 21.78 -12.69
N LEU A 108 10.25 20.45 -12.82
CA LEU A 108 10.95 19.63 -11.82
C LEU A 108 12.44 19.97 -11.85
N ARG A 109 13.02 20.23 -10.67
CA ARG A 109 14.46 20.51 -10.55
C ARG A 109 15.24 19.23 -10.75
N THR A 110 15.83 19.09 -11.93
CA THR A 110 16.81 18.08 -12.29
C THR A 110 18.23 18.63 -12.19
N GLU A 111 19.23 17.74 -12.15
CA GLU A 111 20.65 18.15 -12.18
C GLU A 111 21.04 18.81 -13.52
N ARG A 112 20.32 18.51 -14.60
CA ARG A 112 20.49 19.06 -15.95
C ARG A 112 19.15 19.47 -16.51
N GLU A 113 19.12 20.41 -17.45
CA GLU A 113 17.88 20.80 -18.12
C GLU A 113 17.16 19.59 -18.72
N THR A 114 15.87 19.45 -18.39
CA THR A 114 15.04 18.36 -18.92
C THR A 114 14.82 18.62 -20.42
N GLY A 115 15.21 17.66 -21.25
CA GLY A 115 15.11 17.75 -22.69
C GLY A 115 13.68 17.56 -23.23
N ALA A 116 13.60 17.38 -24.55
CA ALA A 116 12.36 17.06 -25.23
C ALA A 116 11.84 15.65 -24.87
N ALA A 117 10.53 15.44 -25.02
CA ALA A 117 9.95 14.11 -24.95
C ALA A 117 10.36 13.28 -26.18
N TYR A 118 10.76 12.03 -25.96
CA TYR A 118 11.11 11.10 -27.03
C TYR A 118 10.15 9.93 -27.03
N ARG A 119 9.56 9.66 -28.21
CA ARG A 119 8.86 8.39 -28.43
C ARG A 119 9.85 7.25 -28.47
N SER A 120 9.36 6.05 -28.20
CA SER A 120 10.14 4.85 -28.42
C SER A 120 10.48 4.71 -29.91
N PRO A 121 11.74 4.37 -30.27
CA PRO A 121 12.09 4.07 -31.65
C PRO A 121 11.66 2.65 -32.08
N PHE A 122 11.26 1.81 -31.12
CA PHE A 122 10.94 0.41 -31.35
C PHE A 122 9.46 0.20 -31.64
N LYS A 123 9.17 -0.86 -32.39
CA LYS A 123 7.80 -1.31 -32.63
C LYS A 123 7.31 -2.17 -31.48
N PHE A 124 6.02 -2.03 -31.18
CA PHE A 124 5.33 -2.82 -30.16
C PHE A 124 4.29 -3.72 -30.80
N LYS A 125 4.16 -4.92 -30.27
CA LYS A 125 3.12 -5.89 -30.63
C LYS A 125 2.46 -6.40 -29.34
N LYS A 126 1.16 -6.67 -29.41
CA LYS A 126 0.44 -7.34 -28.32
C LYS A 126 0.69 -8.84 -28.39
N TYR A 127 1.01 -9.45 -27.26
CA TYR A 127 1.25 -10.87 -27.14
C TYR A 127 0.31 -11.51 -26.12
N GLY A 128 0.14 -12.82 -26.24
CA GLY A 128 -0.62 -13.64 -25.32
C GLY A 128 -2.11 -13.28 -25.23
N GLU A 129 -2.78 -13.92 -24.29
CA GLU A 129 -4.16 -13.59 -23.89
C GLU A 129 -4.20 -12.31 -23.03
N SER A 130 -3.11 -12.02 -22.30
CA SER A 130 -2.99 -10.77 -21.53
C SER A 130 -2.98 -9.52 -22.40
N GLY A 131 -2.63 -9.65 -23.69
CA GLY A 131 -2.57 -8.55 -24.64
C GLY A 131 -1.53 -7.49 -24.28
N ILE A 132 -0.53 -7.85 -23.47
CA ILE A 132 0.55 -6.97 -23.06
C ILE A 132 1.38 -6.59 -24.29
N GLU A 133 1.59 -5.29 -24.44
CA GLU A 133 2.43 -4.74 -25.51
C GLU A 133 3.91 -4.93 -25.16
N VAL A 134 4.64 -5.60 -26.06
CA VAL A 134 6.06 -5.91 -25.91
C VAL A 134 6.82 -5.38 -27.12
N SER A 135 7.97 -4.75 -26.86
CA SER A 135 8.90 -4.25 -27.86
C SER A 135 9.51 -5.37 -28.70
N GLU A 136 9.81 -5.07 -29.96
CA GLU A 136 10.49 -6.01 -30.89
C GLU A 136 11.85 -6.48 -30.37
N LEU A 137 12.48 -5.74 -29.45
CA LEU A 137 13.72 -6.14 -28.76
C LEU A 137 13.57 -7.42 -27.91
N PHE A 138 12.34 -7.71 -27.46
CA PHE A 138 12.03 -8.81 -26.54
C PHE A 138 10.97 -9.73 -27.13
N ALA A 139 10.98 -9.93 -28.45
CA ALA A 139 10.00 -10.77 -29.14
C ALA A 139 9.89 -12.18 -28.53
N ASP A 140 11.03 -12.83 -28.23
CA ASP A 140 11.06 -14.16 -27.61
C ASP A 140 10.45 -14.18 -26.20
N VAL A 141 10.61 -13.08 -25.44
CA VAL A 141 9.93 -12.92 -24.13
C VAL A 141 8.44 -12.66 -24.32
N GLY A 142 8.07 -11.95 -25.38
CA GLY A 142 6.69 -11.72 -25.78
C GLY A 142 5.91 -13.03 -26.00
N GLU A 143 6.54 -14.04 -26.61
CA GLU A 143 5.91 -15.36 -26.81
C GLU A 143 5.54 -16.08 -25.50
N MET A 144 6.14 -15.69 -24.37
CA MET A 144 5.86 -16.23 -23.03
C MET A 144 5.27 -15.18 -22.07
N ILE A 145 4.68 -14.10 -22.58
CA ILE A 145 4.28 -12.95 -21.74
C ILE A 145 3.21 -13.29 -20.69
N ASP A 146 2.37 -14.29 -20.95
CA ASP A 146 1.32 -14.71 -20.02
C ASP A 146 1.87 -15.44 -18.78
N ASP A 147 3.11 -15.95 -18.84
CA ASP A 147 3.85 -16.50 -17.70
C ASP A 147 4.66 -15.42 -16.96
N VAL A 148 4.67 -14.18 -17.46
CA VAL A 148 5.44 -13.06 -16.92
C VAL A 148 4.51 -12.07 -16.20
N CYS A 149 4.87 -11.72 -14.97
CA CYS A 149 4.22 -10.63 -14.25
C CYS A 149 4.93 -9.30 -14.54
N VAL A 150 4.26 -8.42 -15.29
CA VAL A 150 4.76 -7.06 -15.57
C VAL A 150 4.13 -6.07 -14.58
N ILE A 151 4.96 -5.38 -13.79
CA ILE A 151 4.52 -4.36 -12.82
C ILE A 151 4.70 -2.96 -13.42
N ARG A 152 3.61 -2.30 -13.80
CA ARG A 152 3.59 -0.93 -14.38
C ARG A 152 3.18 0.17 -13.40
N SER A 153 3.21 -0.12 -12.10
CA SER A 153 2.73 0.78 -11.03
C SER A 153 3.85 1.56 -10.34
N MET A 154 5.09 1.47 -10.82
CA MET A 154 6.21 2.20 -10.23
C MET A 154 6.10 3.69 -10.58
N HIS A 155 6.37 4.55 -9.59
CA HIS A 155 6.35 5.99 -9.75
C HIS A 155 7.60 6.60 -9.10
N ALA A 156 8.23 7.53 -9.81
CA ALA A 156 9.37 8.28 -9.32
C ALA A 156 9.08 9.78 -9.38
N ASN A 157 9.53 10.51 -8.37
CA ASN A 157 9.40 11.97 -8.30
C ASN A 157 10.54 12.69 -9.02
N VAL A 158 11.56 11.95 -9.48
CA VAL A 158 12.72 12.47 -10.19
C VAL A 158 12.61 12.01 -11.64
N PRO A 159 12.62 12.92 -12.63
CA PRO A 159 12.41 12.58 -14.04
C PRO A 159 13.64 11.94 -14.71
N ASN A 160 14.60 11.45 -13.92
CA ASN A 160 15.77 10.70 -14.40
C ASN A 160 15.48 9.19 -14.54
N HIS A 161 14.25 8.75 -14.26
CA HIS A 161 13.82 7.35 -14.24
C HIS A 161 12.48 7.16 -14.97
#